data_AF-A0A9E6S907-F1
#
_entry.id   AF-A0A9E6S907-F1
#
_cell.length_a   1.000
_cell.length_b   1.000
_cell.length_c   1.000
_cell.angle_alpha   90.00
_cell.angle_beta   90.00
_cell.angle_gamma   90.00
#
_symmetry.space_group_name_H-M   'P 1'
#
loop_
_entity.id
_entity.type
_entity.pdbx_description
1 polymer ?
#
loop_
_entity_poly.entity_id
_entity_poly.type
_entity_poly.pdbx_seq_one_letter_code
_entity_poly.pdbx_strand_id
1 'polypeptide(L)' 'MQVAKWGNSLAVRIPATVVELLDLKEGDDVEIRVPSERTFELSRKPSRDDLIARLRTFRRQIPADFKFDREDANAR' A
#
# COMPACT_ATOMS: atom_id res chain seq x y z
N MET A 1 5.11 -25.32 -0.29
CA MET A 1 6.03 -24.27 -0.79
C MET A 1 7.36 -24.42 -0.09
N GLN A 2 8.47 -24.09 -0.74
CA GLN A 2 9.80 -24.10 -0.13
C GLN A 2 10.47 -22.76 -0.39
N VAL A 3 11.29 -22.33 0.57
CA VAL A 3 12.12 -21.14 0.44
C VAL A 3 13.30 -21.47 -0.48
N ALA A 4 13.56 -20.61 -1.46
CA ALA A 4 14.70 -20.72 -2.37
C ALA A 4 15.63 -19.52 -2.19
N LYS A 5 16.91 -19.68 -2.57
CA LYS A 5 17.86 -18.57 -2.61
C LYS A 5 17.74 -17.81 -3.93
N TRP A 6 17.61 -16.50 -3.86
CA TRP A 6 17.65 -15.59 -5.02
C TRP A 6 18.68 -14.50 -4.75
N GLY A 7 19.85 -14.60 -5.40
CA GLY A 7 20.99 -13.73 -5.09
C GLY A 7 21.43 -13.86 -3.63
N ASN A 8 21.46 -12.74 -2.92
CA ASN A 8 21.77 -12.67 -1.48
C ASN A 8 20.53 -12.77 -0.58
N SER A 9 19.36 -13.02 -1.15
CA SER A 9 18.07 -13.01 -0.46
C SER A 9 17.37 -14.37 -0.58
N LEU A 10 16.29 -14.52 0.20
CA LEU A 10 15.39 -15.67 0.15
C LEU A 10 14.10 -15.30 -0.58
N ALA A 11 13.57 -16.25 -1.32
CA ALA A 11 12.36 -16.10 -2.11
C ALA A 11 11.38 -17.24 -1.82
N VAL A 12 10.09 -16.93 -1.90
CA VAL A 12 8.99 -17.90 -1.85
C VAL A 12 8.15 -17.76 -3.11
N ARG A 13 7.53 -18.86 -3.55
CA ARG A 13 6.59 -18.83 -4.67
C ARG A 13 5.25 -18.27 -4.20
N ILE A 14 4.74 -17.26 -4.90
CA ILE A 14 3.41 -16.72 -4.68
C ILE A 14 2.42 -17.52 -5.54
N PRO A 15 1.33 -18.09 -4.97
CA PRO A 15 0.28 -18.75 -5.75
C PRO A 15 -0.36 -17.81 -6.78
N ALA A 16 -0.79 -18.38 -7.91
CA ALA A 16 -1.50 -17.63 -8.96
C ALA A 16 -2.73 -16.88 -8.41
N THR A 17 -3.49 -17.51 -7.51
CA THR A 17 -4.65 -16.88 -6.87
C THR A 17 -4.30 -15.60 -6.12
N VAL A 18 -3.14 -15.55 -5.45
CA VAL A 18 -2.68 -14.35 -4.72
C VAL A 18 -2.17 -13.30 -5.71
N VAL A 19 -1.49 -13.72 -6.78
CA VAL A 19 -1.04 -12.83 -7.86
C VAL A 19 -2.24 -12.13 -8.49
N GLU A 20 -3.30 -12.87 -8.81
CA GLU A 20 -4.54 -12.32 -9.40
C GLU A 20 -5.28 -11.39 -8.43
N LEU A 21 -5.46 -11.80 -7.16
CA LEU A 21 -6.17 -11.00 -6.16
C LEU A 21 -5.49 -9.66 -5.86
N LEU A 22 -4.16 -9.65 -5.87
CA LEU A 22 -3.36 -8.45 -5.65
C LEU A 22 -2.97 -7.76 -6.98
N ASP A 23 -3.42 -8.28 -8.13
CA ASP A 23 -3.07 -7.90 -9.51
C ASP A 23 -1.54 -7.73 -9.73
N LEU A 24 -0.72 -8.48 -9.01
CA LEU A 24 0.74 -8.37 -9.07
C LEU A 24 1.28 -8.68 -10.47
N LYS A 25 2.20 -7.84 -10.95
CA LYS A 25 2.90 -8.02 -12.23
C LYS A 25 4.39 -8.12 -12.00
N GLU A 26 5.10 -8.71 -12.95
CA GLU A 26 6.56 -8.72 -12.93
C GLU A 26 7.07 -7.27 -12.95
N GLY A 27 7.98 -6.95 -12.03
CA GLY A 27 8.50 -5.60 -11.84
C GLY A 27 7.69 -4.71 -10.89
N ASP A 28 6.57 -5.18 -10.33
CA ASP A 28 5.83 -4.43 -9.32
C ASP A 28 6.61 -4.32 -8.01
N ASP A 29 6.57 -3.12 -7.42
CA ASP A 29 7.04 -2.91 -6.07
C ASP A 29 6.04 -3.44 -5.05
N VAL A 30 6.52 -4.30 -4.16
CA VAL A 30 5.73 -4.87 -3.06
C VAL A 30 6.28 -4.45 -1.70
N GLU A 31 5.39 -4.33 -0.74
CA GLU A 31 5.70 -4.12 0.67
C GLU A 31 5.28 -5.34 1.48
N ILE A 32 6.19 -5.84 2.31
CA ILE A 32 5.93 -6.93 3.25
C ILE A 32 5.97 -6.39 4.68
N ARG A 33 4.88 -6.58 5.43
CA ARG A 33 4.80 -6.27 6.86
C ARG A 33 4.62 -7.53 7.69
N VAL A 34 5.05 -7.50 8.95
CA VAL A 34 4.88 -8.62 9.90
C VAL A 34 4.03 -8.12 11.07
N PRO A 35 2.69 -8.22 10.97
CA PRO A 35 1.80 -7.71 12.01
C PRO A 35 1.83 -8.55 13.30
N SER A 36 2.22 -9.82 13.22
CA SER A 36 2.27 -10.74 14.37
C SER A 36 3.21 -11.92 14.12
N GLU A 37 3.46 -12.72 15.17
CA GLU A 37 4.22 -13.96 15.02
C GLU A 37 3.59 -14.86 13.95
N ARG A 38 4.42 -15.31 13.00
CA ARG A 38 4.06 -16.21 11.88
C ARG A 38 3.08 -15.64 10.86
N THR A 39 2.74 -14.35 10.92
CA THR A 39 1.90 -13.71 9.90
C THR A 39 2.71 -12.65 9.17
N PHE A 40 2.65 -12.66 7.84
CA PHE A 40 3.13 -11.56 7.02
C PHE A 40 2.03 -11.09 6.09
N GLU A 41 1.96 -9.78 5.90
CA GLU A 41 1.08 -9.14 4.94
C GLU A 41 1.89 -8.77 3.71
N LEU A 42 1.40 -9.18 2.54
CA LEU A 42 1.92 -8.74 1.26
C LEU A 42 0.96 -7.73 0.66
N SER A 43 1.46 -6.55 0.32
CA SER A 43 0.68 -5.54 -0.38
C SER A 43 1.48 -4.96 -1.54
N ARG A 44 0.81 -4.71 -2.67
CA ARG A 44 1.38 -3.91 -3.74
C ARG A 44 1.52 -2.46 -3.25
N LYS A 45 2.63 -1.81 -3.55
CA LYS A 45 2.73 -0.37 -3.27
C LYS A 45 1.75 0.41 -4.15
N PRO A 46 0.95 1.31 -3.56
CA PRO A 46 0.03 2.11 -4.35
C PRO A 46 0.82 3.01 -5.30
N SER A 47 0.36 3.10 -6.55
CA SER A 47 0.91 4.05 -7.50
C SER A 47 0.55 5.50 -7.10
N ARG A 48 1.22 6.47 -7.71
CA ARG A 48 0.86 7.89 -7.53
C ARG A 48 -0.62 8.15 -7.86
N ASP A 49 -1.14 7.50 -8.89
CA ASP A 49 -2.53 7.68 -9.30
C ASP A 49 -3.50 7.03 -8.31
N ASP A 50 -3.15 5.89 -7.73
CA ASP A 50 -3.92 5.26 -6.64
C ASP A 50 -3.97 6.16 -5.40
N LEU A 51 -2.84 6.78 -5.05
CA LEU A 51 -2.76 7.73 -3.95
C LEU A 51 -3.63 8.97 -4.22
N ILE A 52 -3.61 9.51 -5.44
CA ILE A 52 -4.47 10.64 -5.84
C ILE A 52 -5.95 10.24 -5.81
N ALA A 53 -6.30 9.05 -6.31
CA ALA A 53 -7.66 8.52 -6.27
C ALA A 53 -8.15 8.38 -4.82
N ARG A 54 -7.29 7.89 -3.92
CA ARG A 54 -7.57 7.81 -2.49
C ARG A 54 -7.77 9.20 -1.87
N LEU A 55 -6.96 10.19 -2.20
CA LEU A 55 -7.18 11.57 -1.74
C LEU A 55 -8.51 12.17 -2.23
N ARG A 56 -8.96 11.78 -3.43
CA ARG A 56 -10.24 12.26 -4.00
C ARG A 56 -11.46 11.71 -3.25
N THR A 57 -11.38 10.58 -2.55
CA THR A 57 -12.53 10.07 -1.76
C THR A 57 -12.84 10.99 -0.58
N PHE A 58 -11.81 11.57 0.04
CA PHE A 58 -11.95 12.49 1.17
C PHE A 58 -12.49 13.87 0.76
N ARG A 59 -12.37 14.26 -0.53
CA ARG A 59 -12.91 15.56 -1.00
C ARG A 59 -14.42 15.71 -0.79
N ARG A 60 -15.19 14.62 -0.81
CA ARG A 60 -16.65 14.67 -0.58
C ARG A 60 -17.04 14.86 0.89
N GLN A 61 -16.08 14.72 1.81
CA GLN A 61 -16.30 14.84 3.26
C GLN A 61 -16.04 16.26 3.76
N ILE A 62 -15.63 17.17 2.88
CA ILE A 62 -15.29 18.55 3.22
C ILE A 62 -16.53 19.43 3.00
N PRO A 63 -16.99 20.19 4.01
CA PRO A 63 -18.07 21.16 3.86
C PRO A 63 -17.80 22.17 2.73
N ALA A 64 -18.85 22.64 2.07
CA ALA A 64 -18.72 23.56 0.93
C ALA A 64 -18.07 24.91 1.31
N ASP A 65 -18.18 25.29 2.58
CA ASP A 65 -17.66 26.50 3.20
C ASP A 65 -16.31 26.27 3.91
N PHE A 66 -15.77 25.05 3.88
CA PHE A 66 -14.50 24.75 4.52
C PHE A 66 -13.36 25.53 3.87
N LYS A 67 -12.70 26.35 4.67
CA LYS A 67 -11.48 27.05 4.32
C LYS A 67 -10.38 26.58 5.26
N PHE A 68 -9.31 26.02 4.69
CA PHE A 68 -8.12 25.70 5.46
C PHE A 68 -7.39 27.00 5.83
N ASP A 69 -7.25 27.25 7.13
CA ASP A 69 -6.41 28.33 7.67
C ASP A 69 -5.16 27.72 8.32
N ARG A 70 -3.99 28.13 7.83
CA ARG A 70 -2.71 27.59 8.28
C ARG A 70 -2.31 28.13 9.64
N GLU A 71 -2.61 29.39 9.94
CA GLU A 71 -2.21 30.03 11.19
C GLU A 71 -3.06 29.47 12.34
N ASP A 72 -4.38 29.35 12.11
CA ASP A 72 -5.31 28.75 13.08
C ASP A 72 -4.94 27.29 13.39
N ALA A 73 -4.59 26.48 12.37
CA ALA A 73 -4.19 25.09 12.55
C ALA A 73 -2.84 24.91 13.28
N ASN A 74 -1.97 25.93 13.24
CA ASN A 74 -0.66 25.90 13.90
C ASN A 74 -0.64 26.64 15.24
N ALA A 75 -1.75 27.28 15.62
CA ALA A 75 -1.91 27.86 16.95
C ALA A 75 -1.98 26.72 17.97
N ARG A 76 -0.86 26.46 18.63
CA ARG A 76 -0.71 25.57 19.78
C ARG A 76 -0.11 26.34 20.93
#